data_AF-A0A8J7ZNV8-F1
#
_entry.id   AF-A0A8J7ZNV8-F1
#
_cell.length_a   1.000
_cell.length_b   1.000
_cell.length_c   1.000
_cell.angle_alpha   90.00
_cell.angle_beta   90.00
_cell.angle_gamma   90.00
#
_symmetry.space_group_name_H-M   'P 1'
#
loop_
_entity.id
_entity.type
_entity.pdbx_description
1 polymer ?
#
loop_
_entity_poly.entity_id
_entity_poly.type
_entity_poly.pdbx_seq_one_letter_code
_entity_poly.pdbx_strand_id
1 'polypeptide(L)'
;MVDRTELQGGDGRTGRRNVLKGLAATGIGVGGLRALAGRSRAADDLPNELTIRGGDETVAYRFAVDGDVEKGPDADGDDEIEDGVVRGAVESGERDSYRFAGKVTEFVLRGSATVLVNGERIDLRDTNSVTIEAREDGVEYRIGVTDAVTKGPDADGDDEIDDESEVRGTVSEAGERDSYVYTGEFTEFEVEGRATVWVNGEPVGSLDDLGSDDDETRETERDDAEFALEQGDDCVPFAPLPGDDPVEAFYDYRAPFTDPAAGTYSSHGTTDLQEGDASVLFLYDGPEGLSLVVVHGRLDGDSDGGYVTFEMTGLPESGEWVVRDDDYDGQTSYDVWDRDGDEATVSWTWGAGRTDGGAFRGLADLDELTIDPAFNDAAELAGEYNEGEVETWVALSGDADDPDRTELALDERVTIRRGACDGSD
;
A
#
# COMPACT_ATOMS: atom_id res chain seq x y z
N MET A 1 -1.38 -36.83 -69.41
CA MET A 1 -0.30 -36.13 -70.15
C MET A 1 0.59 -35.54 -69.06
N VAL A 2 1.45 -36.34 -68.38
CA VAL A 2 2.80 -36.84 -68.78
C VAL A 2 3.71 -35.64 -69.11
N ASP A 3 4.86 -35.34 -68.47
CA ASP A 3 5.77 -36.12 -67.59
C ASP A 3 6.74 -35.20 -66.79
N ARG A 4 7.23 -35.76 -65.67
CA ARG A 4 8.55 -35.74 -64.95
C ARG A 4 9.64 -34.69 -65.26
N THR A 5 10.54 -34.32 -64.33
CA THR A 5 11.44 -35.25 -63.59
C THR A 5 12.08 -34.62 -62.33
N GLU A 6 12.21 -35.46 -61.29
CA GLU A 6 13.04 -35.34 -60.08
C GLU A 6 14.56 -35.29 -60.37
N LEU A 7 15.38 -34.89 -59.38
CA LEU A 7 16.30 -35.82 -58.68
C LEU A 7 17.06 -35.16 -57.50
N GLN A 8 16.96 -35.87 -56.38
CA GLN A 8 17.66 -35.91 -55.08
C GLN A 8 19.12 -35.42 -54.93
N GLY A 9 19.42 -34.97 -53.69
CA GLY A 9 20.41 -35.65 -52.84
C GLY A 9 21.47 -34.78 -52.12
N GLY A 10 21.60 -34.95 -50.79
CA GLY A 10 22.92 -34.96 -50.12
C GLY A 10 23.15 -34.08 -48.88
N ASP A 11 23.26 -34.76 -47.74
CA ASP A 11 23.69 -34.39 -46.39
C ASP A 11 25.12 -33.78 -46.27
N GLY A 12 25.44 -33.06 -45.17
CA GLY A 12 26.84 -32.72 -44.83
C GLY A 12 27.12 -31.56 -43.85
N ARG A 13 27.37 -31.93 -42.59
CA ARG A 13 27.90 -31.18 -41.42
C ARG A 13 29.01 -30.12 -41.61
N THR A 14 28.91 -29.09 -40.76
CA THR A 14 29.89 -28.45 -39.85
C THR A 14 31.38 -28.33 -40.22
N GLY A 15 31.91 -27.10 -40.09
CA GLY A 15 33.27 -26.87 -39.59
C GLY A 15 34.04 -25.75 -40.29
N ARG A 16 34.31 -24.64 -39.58
CA ARG A 16 35.43 -23.73 -39.92
C ARG A 16 36.25 -23.43 -38.66
N ARG A 17 37.43 -24.07 -38.60
CA ARG A 17 38.61 -23.66 -37.83
C ARG A 17 39.70 -23.27 -38.84
N ASN A 18 40.42 -22.18 -38.58
CA ASN A 18 41.81 -21.93 -39.00
C ASN A 18 42.35 -20.79 -38.10
N VAL A 19 43.26 -21.03 -37.13
CA VAL A 19 44.73 -21.23 -37.18
C VAL A 19 45.50 -19.90 -37.16
N LEU A 20 46.31 -19.67 -36.11
CA LEU A 20 47.77 -19.51 -36.23
C LEU A 20 48.49 -19.63 -34.87
N LYS A 21 49.69 -20.23 -34.91
CA LYS A 21 50.60 -20.54 -33.79
C LYS A 21 51.73 -19.49 -33.67
N GLY A 22 52.07 -19.15 -32.42
CA GLY A 22 53.43 -19.30 -31.85
C GLY A 22 54.45 -18.16 -31.99
N LEU A 23 54.95 -17.65 -30.85
CA LEU A 23 56.38 -17.46 -30.60
C LEU A 23 56.65 -17.20 -29.10
N ALA A 24 57.68 -17.85 -28.56
CA ALA A 24 58.18 -17.69 -27.19
C ALA A 24 59.47 -16.84 -27.20
N ALA A 25 59.67 -16.02 -26.16
CA ALA A 25 60.97 -15.43 -25.83
C ALA A 25 61.14 -15.30 -24.30
N THR A 26 62.30 -15.74 -23.83
CA THR A 26 62.74 -15.88 -22.43
C THR A 26 63.34 -14.58 -21.90
N GLY A 27 63.09 -14.20 -20.63
CA GLY A 27 63.83 -13.12 -19.97
C GLY A 27 63.34 -12.82 -18.54
N ILE A 28 64.25 -12.98 -17.58
CA ILE A 28 64.08 -12.98 -16.11
C ILE A 28 63.81 -11.57 -15.53
N GLY A 29 62.95 -11.46 -14.50
CA GLY A 29 63.02 -10.33 -13.55
C GLY A 29 61.78 -10.01 -12.70
N VAL A 30 61.76 -10.56 -11.47
CA VAL A 30 61.22 -9.97 -10.21
C VAL A 30 59.79 -9.41 -10.19
N GLY A 31 58.92 -10.03 -9.37
CA GLY A 31 57.78 -9.33 -8.76
C GLY A 31 56.44 -10.06 -8.84
N GLY A 32 56.19 -10.90 -7.83
CA GLY A 32 54.92 -11.51 -7.40
C GLY A 32 53.70 -11.49 -8.32
N LEU A 33 53.31 -12.68 -8.79
CA LEU A 33 51.91 -13.03 -8.99
C LEU A 33 51.70 -14.41 -8.38
N ARG A 34 51.01 -14.42 -7.24
CA ARG A 34 50.50 -15.62 -6.58
C ARG A 34 49.59 -16.37 -7.55
N ALA A 35 49.68 -17.68 -7.58
CA ALA A 35 48.65 -18.53 -8.15
C ALA A 35 47.31 -18.19 -7.48
N LEU A 36 46.32 -17.77 -8.26
CA LEU A 36 44.92 -17.88 -7.86
C LEU A 36 44.34 -19.03 -8.68
N ALA A 37 44.29 -20.18 -8.02
CA ALA A 37 43.46 -21.28 -8.43
C ALA A 37 42.04 -20.74 -8.61
N GLY A 38 41.48 -20.86 -9.81
CA GLY A 38 40.04 -20.82 -9.98
C GLY A 38 39.46 -21.98 -9.19
N ARG A 39 38.98 -21.69 -7.98
CA ARG A 39 38.12 -22.61 -7.25
C ARG A 39 36.85 -22.71 -8.08
N SER A 40 36.63 -23.86 -8.69
CA SER A 40 35.29 -24.45 -8.69
C SER A 40 34.87 -24.46 -7.23
N ARG A 41 34.04 -23.50 -6.83
CA ARG A 41 33.46 -23.50 -5.49
C ARG A 41 32.47 -24.67 -5.52
N ALA A 42 32.87 -25.76 -4.86
CA ALA A 42 32.10 -26.99 -4.86
C ALA A 42 30.79 -26.73 -4.13
N ALA A 43 29.75 -27.49 -4.48
CA ALA A 43 28.47 -27.53 -3.76
C ALA A 43 28.57 -27.75 -2.23
N ASP A 44 29.78 -28.01 -1.70
CA ASP A 44 30.10 -28.05 -0.27
C ASP A 44 30.14 -26.67 0.43
N ASP A 45 30.18 -25.55 -0.31
CA ASP A 45 30.20 -24.19 0.29
C ASP A 45 28.79 -23.58 0.47
N LEU A 46 27.74 -24.20 -0.07
CA LEU A 46 26.35 -23.75 0.00
C LEU A 46 25.52 -24.78 0.79
N PRO A 47 25.67 -24.84 2.12
CA PRO A 47 25.11 -25.91 2.95
C PRO A 47 23.58 -25.98 2.93
N ASN A 48 22.91 -24.89 2.55
CA ASN A 48 21.46 -24.79 2.63
C ASN A 48 20.79 -24.99 1.27
N GLU A 49 19.56 -25.50 1.28
CA GLU A 49 18.67 -25.58 0.13
C GLU A 49 17.36 -24.86 0.44
N LEU A 50 16.94 -23.95 -0.42
CA LEU A 50 15.61 -23.37 -0.43
C LEU A 50 14.81 -24.02 -1.56
N THR A 51 13.56 -24.42 -1.30
CA THR A 51 12.65 -24.98 -2.31
C THR A 51 11.31 -24.24 -2.24
N ILE A 52 10.80 -23.80 -3.37
CA ILE A 52 9.51 -23.12 -3.51
C ILE A 52 8.62 -24.01 -4.37
N ARG A 53 7.42 -24.36 -3.92
CA ARG A 53 6.48 -25.20 -4.67
C ARG A 53 5.22 -24.41 -4.99
N GLY A 54 4.95 -24.22 -6.28
CA GLY A 54 3.77 -23.53 -6.77
C GLY A 54 2.49 -24.30 -6.43
N GLY A 55 1.43 -23.55 -6.12
CA GLY A 55 0.08 -24.08 -5.91
C GLY A 55 -0.71 -24.20 -7.21
N ASP A 56 -1.93 -23.66 -7.20
CA ASP A 56 -2.85 -23.70 -8.35
C ASP A 56 -2.66 -22.54 -9.35
N GLU A 57 -1.74 -21.62 -9.06
CA GLU A 57 -1.41 -20.44 -9.88
C GLU A 57 0.11 -20.20 -9.93
N THR A 58 0.55 -19.34 -10.85
CA THR A 58 1.95 -18.90 -10.93
C THR A 58 2.24 -17.89 -9.83
N VAL A 59 3.31 -18.11 -9.07
CA VAL A 59 3.67 -17.28 -7.91
C VAL A 59 5.04 -16.66 -8.13
N ALA A 60 5.09 -15.33 -8.16
CA ALA A 60 6.36 -14.61 -8.22
C ALA A 60 6.98 -14.53 -6.82
N TYR A 61 8.31 -14.64 -6.73
CA TYR A 61 9.04 -14.54 -5.48
C TYR A 61 10.33 -13.73 -5.63
N ARG A 62 10.77 -13.19 -4.50
CA ARG A 62 12.09 -12.59 -4.34
C ARG A 62 12.64 -13.00 -2.98
N PHE A 63 13.91 -13.40 -2.90
CA PHE A 63 14.55 -13.60 -1.60
C PHE A 63 16.00 -13.17 -1.62
N ALA A 64 16.54 -12.84 -0.46
CA ALA A 64 17.94 -12.48 -0.27
C ALA A 64 18.60 -13.41 0.74
N VAL A 65 19.92 -13.57 0.64
CA VAL A 65 20.73 -14.28 1.63
C VAL A 65 21.95 -13.43 2.02
N ASP A 66 22.47 -13.63 3.24
CA ASP A 66 23.72 -12.99 3.71
C ASP A 66 25.00 -13.68 3.20
N GLY A 67 24.85 -14.63 2.28
CA GLY A 67 25.94 -15.41 1.68
C GLY A 67 25.82 -15.55 0.16
N ASP A 68 26.59 -16.48 -0.40
CA ASP A 68 26.50 -16.81 -1.82
C ASP A 68 25.20 -17.62 -2.09
N VAL A 69 24.55 -17.44 -3.24
CA VAL A 69 23.40 -18.22 -3.70
C VAL A 69 23.56 -18.64 -5.16
N GLU A 70 23.17 -19.87 -5.47
CA GLU A 70 23.18 -20.44 -6.81
C GLU A 70 21.86 -21.15 -7.09
N LYS A 71 21.47 -21.21 -8.37
CA LYS A 71 20.32 -22.00 -8.83
C LYS A 71 20.51 -23.48 -8.48
N GLY A 72 19.50 -24.06 -7.89
CA GLY A 72 19.38 -25.50 -7.65
C GLY A 72 18.96 -26.26 -8.90
N PRO A 73 18.75 -27.58 -8.79
CA PRO A 73 18.40 -28.43 -9.93
C PRO A 73 17.04 -28.13 -10.55
N ASP A 74 16.13 -27.56 -9.76
CA ASP A 74 14.74 -27.29 -10.16
C ASP A 74 14.49 -25.81 -10.50
N ALA A 75 15.43 -24.89 -10.27
CA ALA A 75 15.21 -23.48 -10.62
C ALA A 75 15.12 -23.26 -12.13
N ASP A 76 14.23 -22.33 -12.51
CA ASP A 76 13.94 -22.02 -13.89
C ASP A 76 15.07 -21.21 -14.55
N GLY A 77 15.13 -21.28 -15.88
CA GLY A 77 16.23 -20.71 -16.66
C GLY A 77 16.28 -19.18 -16.59
N ASP A 78 15.11 -18.56 -16.48
CA ASP A 78 14.83 -17.12 -16.45
C ASP A 78 14.87 -16.50 -15.06
N ASP A 79 14.99 -17.29 -13.99
CA ASP A 79 15.25 -16.74 -12.66
C ASP A 79 16.54 -15.89 -12.64
N GLU A 80 16.51 -14.75 -11.97
CA GLU A 80 17.63 -13.82 -11.91
C GLU A 80 18.31 -13.90 -10.54
N ILE A 81 19.63 -14.03 -10.53
CA ILE A 81 20.45 -13.95 -9.31
C ILE A 81 21.44 -12.79 -9.46
N GLU A 82 21.35 -11.81 -8.58
CA GLU A 82 22.26 -10.65 -8.53
C GLU A 82 22.61 -10.35 -7.08
N ASP A 83 23.91 -10.37 -6.75
CA ASP A 83 24.45 -10.00 -5.43
C ASP A 83 23.73 -10.64 -4.22
N GLY A 84 23.48 -11.95 -4.27
CA GLY A 84 22.81 -12.66 -3.16
C GLY A 84 21.28 -12.56 -3.16
N VAL A 85 20.71 -11.82 -4.12
CA VAL A 85 19.27 -11.66 -4.31
C VAL A 85 18.80 -12.51 -5.47
N VAL A 86 17.73 -13.25 -5.24
CA VAL A 86 17.05 -14.08 -6.24
C VAL A 86 15.69 -13.47 -6.57
N ARG A 87 15.34 -13.39 -7.86
CA ARG A 87 14.01 -13.06 -8.36
C ARG A 87 13.56 -14.15 -9.33
N GLY A 88 12.37 -14.69 -9.13
CA GLY A 88 11.84 -15.76 -9.96
C GLY A 88 10.33 -15.87 -9.90
N ALA A 89 9.79 -16.84 -10.64
CA ALA A 89 8.38 -17.19 -10.57
C ALA A 89 8.22 -18.69 -10.76
N VAL A 90 7.44 -19.32 -9.87
CA VAL A 90 7.16 -20.75 -9.96
C VAL A 90 5.77 -20.95 -10.58
N GLU A 91 5.69 -21.74 -11.65
CA GLU A 91 4.40 -22.09 -12.27
C GLU A 91 3.55 -23.03 -11.40
N SER A 92 2.25 -23.10 -11.70
CA SER A 92 1.33 -23.97 -10.97
C SER A 92 1.77 -25.44 -11.02
N GLY A 93 1.89 -26.06 -9.85
CA GLY A 93 2.31 -27.45 -9.68
C GLY A 93 3.81 -27.72 -9.87
N GLU A 94 4.60 -26.72 -10.26
CA GLU A 94 6.04 -26.81 -10.43
C GLU A 94 6.80 -26.43 -9.13
N ARG A 95 8.12 -26.48 -9.17
CA ARG A 95 8.97 -26.07 -8.05
C ARG A 95 10.25 -25.44 -8.55
N ASP A 96 10.75 -24.50 -7.75
CA ASP A 96 12.10 -23.97 -7.90
C ASP A 96 12.95 -24.34 -6.69
N SER A 97 14.26 -24.45 -6.90
CA SER A 97 15.20 -24.72 -5.81
C SER A 97 16.49 -23.92 -5.94
N TYR A 98 17.08 -23.59 -4.80
CA TYR A 98 18.29 -22.77 -4.71
C TYR A 98 19.22 -23.34 -3.65
N ARG A 99 20.53 -23.28 -3.90
CA ARG A 99 21.56 -23.60 -2.91
C ARG A 99 22.18 -22.32 -2.41
N PHE A 100 22.33 -22.17 -1.10
CA PHE A 100 22.88 -20.94 -0.53
C PHE A 100 23.77 -21.20 0.69
N ALA A 101 24.66 -20.24 0.96
CA ALA A 101 25.39 -20.11 2.20
C ALA A 101 24.74 -19.05 3.08
N GLY A 102 24.93 -19.18 4.39
CA GLY A 102 24.41 -18.19 5.33
C GLY A 102 22.93 -18.39 5.64
N LYS A 103 22.18 -17.31 5.87
CA LYS A 103 20.76 -17.31 6.19
C LYS A 103 19.97 -16.57 5.11
N VAL A 104 18.69 -16.92 4.98
CA VAL A 104 17.73 -16.10 4.22
C VAL A 104 17.49 -14.83 5.04
N THR A 105 17.71 -13.68 4.43
CA THR A 105 17.58 -12.36 5.07
C THR A 105 16.33 -11.61 4.64
N GLU A 106 15.72 -12.01 3.52
CA GLU A 106 14.48 -11.44 3.02
C GLU A 106 13.75 -12.52 2.22
N PHE A 107 12.42 -12.58 2.31
CA PHE A 107 11.60 -13.42 1.46
C PHE A 107 10.27 -12.75 1.17
N VAL A 108 9.97 -12.51 -0.11
CA VAL A 108 8.72 -11.93 -0.61
C VAL A 108 8.07 -12.92 -1.56
N LEU A 109 6.77 -13.12 -1.39
CA LEU A 109 5.95 -14.03 -2.19
C LEU A 109 4.69 -13.31 -2.67
N ARG A 110 4.37 -13.38 -3.96
CA ARG A 110 3.13 -12.82 -4.53
C ARG A 110 2.21 -13.95 -5.00
N GLY A 111 1.42 -14.47 -4.07
CA GLY A 111 0.52 -15.62 -4.26
C GLY A 111 0.78 -16.73 -3.25
N SER A 112 0.14 -17.88 -3.42
CA SER A 112 0.24 -19.00 -2.47
C SER A 112 1.21 -20.09 -2.95
N ALA A 113 2.35 -20.24 -2.26
CA ALA A 113 3.33 -21.30 -2.49
C ALA A 113 3.80 -21.94 -1.17
N THR A 114 4.28 -23.19 -1.23
CA THR A 114 4.94 -23.83 -0.09
C THR A 114 6.44 -23.62 -0.17
N VAL A 115 7.05 -23.06 0.87
CA VAL A 115 8.50 -22.85 0.93
C VAL A 115 9.12 -23.79 1.95
N LEU A 116 10.27 -24.36 1.58
CA LEU A 116 11.04 -25.25 2.43
C LEU A 116 12.49 -24.78 2.49
N VAL A 117 13.07 -24.74 3.68
CA VAL A 117 14.52 -24.57 3.87
C VAL A 117 15.06 -25.86 4.46
N ASN A 118 16.05 -26.45 3.78
CA ASN A 118 16.66 -27.73 4.15
C ASN A 118 15.65 -28.88 4.29
N GLY A 119 14.56 -28.81 3.52
CA GLY A 119 13.48 -29.80 3.55
C GLY A 119 12.48 -29.62 4.70
N GLU A 120 12.69 -28.64 5.58
CA GLU A 120 11.73 -28.23 6.59
C GLU A 120 10.82 -27.16 6.00
N ARG A 121 9.50 -27.39 6.08
CA ARG A 121 8.51 -26.44 5.57
C ARG A 121 8.53 -25.21 6.47
N ILE A 122 8.84 -24.06 5.90
CA ILE A 122 8.59 -22.77 6.54
C ILE A 122 7.15 -22.40 6.23
N ASP A 123 6.34 -22.18 7.27
CA ASP A 123 5.03 -21.58 7.09
C ASP A 123 5.26 -20.08 6.93
N LEU A 124 5.33 -19.60 5.69
CA LEU A 124 5.54 -18.18 5.40
C LEU A 124 4.32 -17.32 5.77
N ARG A 125 3.24 -17.95 6.26
CA ARG A 125 2.13 -17.28 6.92
C ARG A 125 2.52 -16.75 8.31
N ASP A 126 3.65 -17.22 8.86
CA ASP A 126 4.08 -16.92 10.22
C ASP A 126 5.43 -16.16 10.28
N THR A 127 6.05 -15.85 9.13
CA THR A 127 7.30 -15.05 9.07
C THR A 127 6.99 -13.64 8.63
N ASN A 128 7.28 -12.68 9.51
CA ASN A 128 7.08 -11.27 9.30
C ASN A 128 8.41 -10.53 9.19
N SER A 129 8.44 -9.36 8.56
CA SER A 129 9.56 -8.43 8.60
C SER A 129 9.16 -7.14 9.25
N VAL A 130 10.13 -6.44 9.85
CA VAL A 130 9.96 -5.07 10.32
C VAL A 130 11.16 -4.23 9.90
N THR A 131 10.90 -3.02 9.42
CA THR A 131 11.91 -2.04 9.00
C THR A 131 11.64 -0.72 9.70
N ILE A 132 12.67 -0.06 10.20
CA ILE A 132 12.58 1.22 10.92
C ILE A 132 13.48 2.20 10.19
N GLU A 133 12.94 3.27 9.61
CA GLU A 133 13.71 4.37 9.00
C GLU A 133 13.64 5.61 9.87
N ALA A 134 14.79 6.11 10.30
CA ALA A 134 14.85 7.30 11.13
C ALA A 134 14.50 8.57 10.34
N ARG A 135 13.73 9.47 10.95
CA ARG A 135 13.40 10.81 10.43
C ARG A 135 14.12 11.93 11.19
N GLU A 136 14.93 11.55 12.17
CA GLU A 136 15.88 12.38 12.91
C GLU A 136 17.05 11.53 13.42
N ASP A 137 18.08 12.18 13.96
CA ASP A 137 19.28 11.47 14.42
C ASP A 137 19.04 10.82 15.79
N GLY A 138 19.56 9.60 15.98
CA GLY A 138 19.56 8.89 17.26
C GLY A 138 18.18 8.38 17.67
N VAL A 139 17.50 7.68 16.77
CA VAL A 139 16.23 6.99 17.06
C VAL A 139 16.53 5.65 17.72
N GLU A 140 16.19 5.51 19.00
CA GLU A 140 16.34 4.25 19.72
C GLU A 140 15.07 3.40 19.57
N TYR A 141 15.20 2.07 19.58
CA TYR A 141 14.03 1.19 19.54
C TYR A 141 14.22 -0.11 20.31
N ARG A 142 13.08 -0.72 20.70
CA ARG A 142 13.01 -2.07 21.23
C ARG A 142 11.91 -2.86 20.55
N ILE A 143 12.17 -4.13 20.30
CA ILE A 143 11.21 -5.03 19.65
C ILE A 143 11.20 -6.32 20.44
N GLY A 144 10.03 -6.77 20.89
CA GLY A 144 9.80 -8.08 21.49
C GLY A 144 8.82 -8.86 20.62
N VAL A 145 9.05 -10.16 20.46
CA VAL A 145 8.14 -11.06 19.73
C VAL A 145 7.86 -12.34 20.52
N THR A 146 6.72 -12.98 20.26
CA THR A 146 6.34 -14.19 21.00
C THR A 146 7.26 -15.37 20.71
N ASP A 147 7.84 -15.45 19.51
CA ASP A 147 8.64 -16.58 19.07
C ASP A 147 10.12 -16.19 18.90
N ALA A 148 10.55 -15.82 17.69
CA ALA A 148 11.96 -15.57 17.41
C ALA A 148 12.17 -14.39 16.45
N VAL A 149 13.24 -13.64 16.67
CA VAL A 149 13.68 -12.49 15.85
C VAL A 149 15.14 -12.63 15.43
N THR A 150 15.44 -12.19 14.22
CA THR A 150 16.80 -12.17 13.65
C THR A 150 17.06 -10.86 12.93
N LYS A 151 18.33 -10.42 12.93
CA LYS A 151 18.77 -9.23 12.19
C LYS A 151 18.47 -9.39 10.70
N GLY A 152 17.84 -8.36 10.14
CA GLY A 152 17.60 -8.18 8.71
C GLY A 152 18.79 -7.49 8.02
N PRO A 153 18.64 -7.12 6.74
CA PRO A 153 19.72 -6.59 5.92
C PRO A 153 20.22 -5.21 6.33
N ASP A 154 19.37 -4.40 6.97
CA ASP A 154 19.70 -3.03 7.36
C ASP A 154 20.13 -2.94 8.83
N ALA A 155 19.92 -3.98 9.64
CA ALA A 155 20.29 -3.95 11.06
C ALA A 155 21.79 -3.70 11.26
N ASP A 156 22.07 -2.70 12.07
CA ASP A 156 23.40 -2.29 12.44
C ASP A 156 24.12 -3.32 13.32
N GLY A 157 25.46 -3.23 13.34
CA GLY A 157 26.31 -4.19 14.05
C GLY A 157 26.17 -4.12 15.58
N ASP A 158 25.76 -2.97 16.10
CA ASP A 158 25.60 -2.64 17.50
C ASP A 158 24.22 -2.97 18.08
N ASP A 159 23.24 -3.34 17.24
CA ASP A 159 21.97 -3.84 17.76
C ASP A 159 22.15 -5.15 18.52
N GLU A 160 21.44 -5.29 19.64
CA GLU A 160 21.51 -6.47 20.50
C GLU A 160 20.21 -7.27 20.38
N ILE A 161 20.33 -8.59 20.21
CA ILE A 161 19.20 -9.52 20.31
C ILE A 161 19.37 -10.33 21.60
N ASP A 162 18.41 -10.21 22.52
CA ASP A 162 18.37 -10.94 23.79
C ASP A 162 17.34 -12.08 23.73
N ASP A 163 17.69 -13.22 24.35
CA ASP A 163 16.85 -14.43 24.44
C ASP A 163 16.13 -14.85 23.13
N GLU A 164 16.76 -14.59 21.97
CA GLU A 164 16.27 -14.88 20.61
C GLU A 164 14.95 -14.18 20.22
N SER A 165 14.37 -13.36 21.08
CA SER A 165 13.00 -12.80 20.96
C SER A 165 12.90 -11.30 21.24
N GLU A 166 13.94 -10.70 21.82
CA GLU A 166 13.99 -9.26 22.10
C GLU A 166 15.11 -8.58 21.31
N VAL A 167 14.88 -7.38 20.81
CA VAL A 167 15.82 -6.53 20.09
C VAL A 167 15.96 -5.21 20.83
N ARG A 168 17.19 -4.69 20.91
CA ARG A 168 17.48 -3.31 21.30
C ARG A 168 18.43 -2.72 20.29
N GLY A 169 18.04 -1.62 19.67
CA GLY A 169 18.86 -1.00 18.62
C GLY A 169 18.72 0.52 18.55
N THR A 170 19.52 1.12 17.67
CA THR A 170 19.52 2.57 17.48
C THR A 170 19.88 2.93 16.05
N VAL A 171 18.98 3.61 15.34
CA VAL A 171 19.31 4.22 14.05
C VAL A 171 20.00 5.56 14.30
N SER A 172 21.26 5.66 13.89
CA SER A 172 22.14 6.77 14.28
C SER A 172 21.85 8.08 13.55
N GLU A 173 21.64 8.05 12.24
CA GLU A 173 21.43 9.26 11.41
C GLU A 173 20.05 9.26 10.72
N ALA A 174 19.48 10.45 10.51
CA ALA A 174 18.22 10.58 9.77
C ALA A 174 18.32 10.04 8.34
N GLY A 175 17.38 9.17 7.94
CA GLY A 175 17.32 8.52 6.65
C GLY A 175 18.01 7.15 6.59
N GLU A 176 18.70 6.74 7.66
CA GLU A 176 19.19 5.37 7.83
C GLU A 176 18.08 4.44 8.28
N ARG A 177 18.31 3.12 8.16
CA ARG A 177 17.33 2.09 8.44
C ARG A 177 17.94 0.97 9.24
N ASP A 178 17.12 0.35 10.08
CA ASP A 178 17.35 -0.98 10.62
C ASP A 178 16.21 -1.91 10.21
N SER A 179 16.48 -3.20 10.10
CA SER A 179 15.44 -4.18 9.76
C SER A 179 15.65 -5.53 10.43
N TYR A 180 14.54 -6.23 10.68
CA TYR A 180 14.49 -7.52 11.37
C TYR A 180 13.49 -8.46 10.72
N VAL A 181 13.75 -9.75 10.81
CA VAL A 181 12.83 -10.82 10.42
C VAL A 181 12.40 -11.54 11.69
N TYR A 182 11.09 -11.66 11.91
CA TYR A 182 10.53 -12.28 13.09
C TYR A 182 9.44 -13.31 12.78
N THR A 183 9.11 -14.11 13.78
CA THR A 183 8.00 -15.07 13.77
C THR A 183 7.14 -14.83 15.00
N GLY A 184 5.87 -15.21 14.91
CA GLY A 184 4.89 -14.92 15.96
C GLY A 184 4.40 -13.46 15.92
N GLU A 185 3.95 -12.96 17.06
CA GLU A 185 3.31 -11.65 17.22
C GLU A 185 4.24 -10.69 17.99
N PHE A 186 4.05 -9.37 17.87
CA PHE A 186 4.80 -8.43 18.70
C PHE A 186 4.32 -8.52 20.15
N THR A 187 5.27 -8.65 21.08
CA THR A 187 5.03 -8.50 22.52
C THR A 187 5.47 -7.14 23.03
N GLU A 188 6.39 -6.48 22.31
CA GLU A 188 6.89 -5.14 22.61
C GLU A 188 7.29 -4.46 21.30
N PHE A 189 6.96 -3.18 21.15
CA PHE A 189 7.51 -2.36 20.08
C PHE A 189 7.60 -0.90 20.54
N GLU A 190 8.80 -0.45 20.88
CA GLU A 190 9.06 0.91 21.34
C GLU A 190 9.98 1.60 20.32
N VAL A 191 9.66 2.84 19.93
CA VAL A 191 10.55 3.71 19.16
C VAL A 191 10.61 5.08 19.84
N GLU A 192 11.79 5.46 20.30
CA GLU A 192 12.07 6.75 20.91
C GLU A 192 12.64 7.70 19.85
N GLY A 193 11.76 8.52 19.26
CA GLY A 193 12.10 9.50 18.24
C GLY A 193 11.19 9.43 17.02
N ARG A 194 11.41 10.29 16.04
CA ARG A 194 10.64 10.29 14.78
C ARG A 194 11.21 9.27 13.81
N ALA A 195 10.42 8.25 13.49
CA ALA A 195 10.74 7.24 12.49
C ALA A 195 9.52 6.93 11.61
N THR A 196 9.74 6.19 10.54
CA THR A 196 8.69 5.44 9.85
C THR A 196 9.00 3.97 9.96
N VAL A 197 7.99 3.18 10.29
CA VAL A 197 8.12 1.76 10.50
C VAL A 197 7.32 1.05 9.42
N TRP A 198 7.85 -0.03 8.87
CA TRP A 198 7.12 -0.92 7.98
C TRP A 198 7.08 -2.30 8.59
N VAL A 199 5.93 -2.97 8.54
CA VAL A 199 5.80 -4.40 8.83
C VAL A 199 5.42 -5.08 7.53
N ASN A 200 6.19 -6.10 7.13
CA ASN A 200 5.99 -6.80 5.86
C ASN A 200 6.02 -5.89 4.61
N GLY A 201 6.66 -4.72 4.72
CA GLY A 201 6.71 -3.72 3.65
C GLY A 201 5.56 -2.72 3.65
N GLU A 202 4.56 -2.90 4.52
CA GLU A 202 3.44 -1.97 4.71
C GLU A 202 3.78 -0.98 5.84
N PRO A 203 3.63 0.34 5.64
CA PRO A 203 3.93 1.32 6.68
C PRO A 203 2.96 1.17 7.85
N VAL A 204 3.48 0.98 9.06
CA VAL A 204 2.69 0.97 10.30
C VAL A 204 2.94 2.29 11.03
N GLY A 205 1.90 3.13 11.12
CA GLY A 205 2.03 4.51 11.65
C GLY A 205 2.53 4.57 13.09
N SER A 206 2.02 3.68 13.96
CA SER A 206 2.59 3.25 15.24
C SER A 206 2.05 1.85 15.58
N LEU A 207 2.80 1.06 16.35
CA LEU A 207 2.49 -0.37 16.57
C LEU A 207 1.58 -0.65 17.79
N ASP A 208 0.76 0.31 18.20
CA ASP A 208 -0.30 0.08 19.20
C ASP A 208 -1.34 -0.97 18.73
N ASP A 209 -1.36 -1.29 17.42
CA ASP A 209 -2.32 -2.19 16.76
C ASP A 209 -1.93 -3.68 16.78
N LEU A 210 -0.68 -4.04 17.07
CA LEU A 210 -0.19 -5.44 16.88
C LEU A 210 0.30 -6.15 18.16
N GLY A 211 -0.09 -5.69 19.36
CA GLY A 211 0.42 -6.27 20.61
C GLY A 211 -0.54 -6.31 21.79
N SER A 212 -1.08 -7.51 22.04
CA SER A 212 -1.43 -8.08 23.37
C SER A 212 -2.76 -7.70 24.03
N ASP A 213 -3.73 -8.62 23.90
CA ASP A 213 -4.76 -8.89 24.92
C ASP A 213 -4.09 -9.33 26.26
N ASP A 214 -3.94 -8.40 27.23
CA ASP A 214 -4.28 -8.60 28.66
C ASP A 214 -3.62 -7.51 29.56
N ASP A 215 -4.48 -6.59 30.02
CA ASP A 215 -4.56 -5.94 31.35
C ASP A 215 -3.56 -4.81 31.78
N GLU A 216 -4.06 -3.58 31.62
CA GLU A 216 -4.05 -2.42 32.54
C GLU A 216 -2.73 -1.84 33.09
N THR A 217 -2.28 -0.72 32.48
CA THR A 217 -2.30 0.65 33.05
C THR A 217 -1.10 1.52 32.60
N ARG A 218 -1.31 2.36 31.58
CA ARG A 218 -1.34 3.83 31.70
C ARG A 218 -1.57 4.47 30.34
N GLU A 219 -2.76 5.02 30.23
CA GLU A 219 -3.23 6.06 29.30
C GLU A 219 -2.10 6.89 28.67
N THR A 220 -1.95 6.71 27.36
CA THR A 220 -1.68 7.80 26.41
C THR A 220 -2.76 7.69 25.34
N GLU A 221 -3.67 8.65 25.37
CA GLU A 221 -4.80 8.80 24.45
C GLU A 221 -4.30 8.90 23.00
N ARG A 222 -4.32 7.78 22.27
CA ARG A 222 -4.86 7.79 20.91
C ARG A 222 -6.32 7.40 21.09
N ASP A 223 -7.23 8.35 20.91
CA ASP A 223 -8.65 8.07 20.82
C ASP A 223 -8.85 7.00 19.72
N ASP A 224 -9.34 5.81 20.09
CA ASP A 224 -10.34 5.11 19.28
C ASP A 224 -11.55 6.05 19.20
N ALA A 225 -11.48 7.10 18.39
CA ALA A 225 -12.59 8.02 18.19
C ALA A 225 -13.64 7.29 17.35
N GLU A 226 -14.49 6.49 18.01
CA GLU A 226 -15.78 6.10 17.44
C GLU A 226 -16.54 7.39 17.19
N PHE A 227 -16.77 7.78 15.93
CA PHE A 227 -17.70 8.87 15.64
C PHE A 227 -19.11 8.30 15.67
N ALA A 228 -20.07 9.18 15.93
CA ALA A 228 -21.48 8.92 15.75
C ALA A 228 -21.99 9.75 14.58
N LEU A 229 -22.79 9.10 13.72
CA LEU A 229 -23.57 9.77 12.69
C LEU A 229 -25.01 9.86 13.17
N GLU A 230 -25.51 11.08 13.32
CA GLU A 230 -26.85 11.37 13.80
C GLU A 230 -27.68 12.05 12.71
N GLN A 231 -28.89 11.56 12.46
CA GLN A 231 -29.87 12.23 11.62
C GLN A 231 -31.26 12.07 12.24
N GLY A 232 -31.89 13.19 12.61
CA GLY A 232 -33.15 13.16 13.36
C GLY A 232 -33.01 12.50 14.72
N ASP A 233 -33.74 11.40 14.94
CA ASP A 233 -33.68 10.59 16.17
C ASP A 233 -32.73 9.38 16.02
N ASP A 234 -32.19 9.13 14.83
CA ASP A 234 -31.31 8.00 14.54
C ASP A 234 -29.86 8.36 14.86
N CYS A 235 -29.15 7.41 15.48
CA CYS A 235 -27.73 7.49 15.74
C CYS A 235 -27.09 6.14 15.41
N VAL A 236 -26.05 6.16 14.58
CA VAL A 236 -25.28 4.96 14.24
C VAL A 236 -23.78 5.18 14.49
N PRO A 237 -23.03 4.13 14.88
CA PRO A 237 -21.57 4.17 14.87
C PRO A 237 -21.07 4.54 13.47
N PHE A 238 -20.04 5.37 13.42
CA PHE A 238 -19.47 5.93 12.22
C PHE A 238 -17.96 5.88 12.29
N ALA A 239 -17.39 4.80 11.74
CA ALA A 239 -15.96 4.59 11.70
C ALA A 239 -15.38 5.18 10.41
N PRO A 240 -14.30 5.97 10.49
CA PRO A 240 -13.57 6.42 9.30
C PRO A 240 -13.11 5.23 8.45
N LEU A 241 -13.13 5.39 7.13
CA LEU A 241 -12.50 4.44 6.20
C LEU A 241 -10.97 4.59 6.30
N PRO A 242 -10.22 3.53 6.60
CA PRO A 242 -8.76 3.60 6.63
C PRO A 242 -8.20 3.67 5.21
N GLY A 243 -7.03 4.31 5.06
CA GLY A 243 -6.26 4.19 3.83
C GLY A 243 -4.81 4.68 3.95
N ASP A 244 -3.95 4.12 3.09
CA ASP A 244 -2.50 4.33 3.15
C ASP A 244 -2.03 5.54 2.33
N ASP A 245 -2.89 6.04 1.45
CA ASP A 245 -2.61 7.17 0.57
C ASP A 245 -3.16 8.49 1.13
N PRO A 246 -2.49 9.64 0.90
CA PRO A 246 -3.11 10.93 1.18
C PRO A 246 -4.47 11.06 0.49
N VAL A 247 -5.44 11.73 1.13
CA VAL A 247 -6.83 11.80 0.63
C VAL A 247 -6.95 12.33 -0.81
N GLU A 248 -6.03 13.18 -1.30
CA GLU A 248 -6.03 13.64 -2.70
C GLU A 248 -5.64 12.53 -3.67
N ALA A 249 -4.72 11.66 -3.26
CA ALA A 249 -4.30 10.51 -4.05
C ALA A 249 -5.37 9.42 -4.03
N PHE A 250 -6.00 9.18 -2.89
CA PHE A 250 -7.16 8.29 -2.77
C PHE A 250 -8.37 8.82 -3.58
N TYR A 251 -8.64 10.13 -3.54
CA TYR A 251 -9.72 10.72 -4.31
C TYR A 251 -9.41 10.72 -5.82
N ASP A 252 -8.14 10.93 -6.19
CA ASP A 252 -7.63 10.92 -7.56
C ASP A 252 -8.53 11.74 -8.50
N TYR A 253 -8.63 13.04 -8.20
CA TYR A 253 -9.36 13.97 -9.05
C TYR A 253 -8.64 14.17 -10.38
N ARG A 254 -9.34 13.94 -11.49
CA ARG A 254 -8.77 14.08 -12.83
C ARG A 254 -9.56 15.01 -13.74
N ALA A 255 -8.83 15.92 -14.37
CA ALA A 255 -9.30 16.90 -15.34
C ALA A 255 -8.30 16.98 -16.54
N PRO A 256 -8.59 17.71 -17.63
CA PRO A 256 -7.70 17.75 -18.80
C PRO A 256 -6.29 18.29 -18.55
N PHE A 257 -6.09 18.91 -17.40
CA PHE A 257 -4.84 19.55 -16.97
C PHE A 257 -4.19 18.86 -15.75
N THR A 258 -4.75 17.77 -15.25
CA THR A 258 -4.12 16.92 -14.23
C THR A 258 -3.17 15.91 -14.89
N ASP A 259 -2.36 15.22 -14.08
CA ASP A 259 -1.58 14.07 -14.50
C ASP A 259 -1.87 12.90 -13.54
N PRO A 260 -2.53 11.83 -14.00
CA PRO A 260 -3.02 11.61 -15.37
C PRO A 260 -4.18 12.53 -15.75
N ALA A 261 -4.25 12.89 -17.04
CA ALA A 261 -5.29 13.76 -17.57
C ALA A 261 -6.57 12.97 -17.92
N ALA A 262 -7.74 13.49 -17.54
CA ALA A 262 -9.04 12.94 -17.93
C ALA A 262 -10.04 14.05 -18.32
N GLY A 263 -10.88 13.81 -19.32
CA GLY A 263 -11.92 14.77 -19.74
C GLY A 263 -13.21 14.74 -18.92
N THR A 264 -13.21 13.97 -17.84
CA THR A 264 -14.40 13.65 -17.06
C THR A 264 -14.64 14.66 -15.96
N TYR A 265 -13.58 15.28 -15.39
CA TYR A 265 -13.68 16.15 -14.21
C TYR A 265 -14.35 15.38 -13.09
N SER A 266 -13.65 14.37 -12.57
CA SER A 266 -14.24 13.37 -11.68
C SER A 266 -13.19 12.71 -10.80
N SER A 267 -13.65 12.06 -9.74
CA SER A 267 -12.87 11.14 -8.92
C SER A 267 -12.66 9.81 -9.65
N HIS A 268 -11.41 9.40 -9.81
CA HIS A 268 -11.03 8.11 -10.41
C HIS A 268 -10.59 7.07 -9.37
N GLY A 269 -10.33 7.49 -8.14
CA GLY A 269 -9.86 6.60 -7.08
C GLY A 269 -10.99 6.05 -6.20
N THR A 270 -12.18 6.68 -6.22
CA THR A 270 -13.34 6.25 -5.42
C THR A 270 -14.34 5.39 -6.20
N THR A 271 -13.97 4.83 -7.36
CA THR A 271 -14.92 4.20 -8.29
C THR A 271 -15.73 3.05 -7.69
N ASP A 272 -15.15 2.34 -6.72
CA ASP A 272 -15.81 1.21 -6.05
C ASP A 272 -16.83 1.69 -4.97
N LEU A 273 -16.75 2.95 -4.56
CA LEU A 273 -17.63 3.57 -3.58
C LEU A 273 -18.81 4.31 -4.22
N GLN A 274 -18.64 4.76 -5.46
CA GLN A 274 -19.58 5.58 -6.22
C GLN A 274 -20.88 4.85 -6.59
N GLU A 275 -22.00 5.56 -6.48
CA GLU A 275 -23.31 5.11 -6.94
C GLU A 275 -23.96 6.14 -7.85
N GLY A 276 -24.70 5.67 -8.86
CA GLY A 276 -25.45 6.55 -9.75
C GLY A 276 -26.62 7.17 -9.00
N ASP A 277 -26.99 8.40 -9.37
CA ASP A 277 -28.09 9.15 -8.74
C ASP A 277 -27.96 9.25 -7.21
N ALA A 278 -26.72 9.21 -6.71
CA ALA A 278 -26.41 9.19 -5.29
C ALA A 278 -25.39 10.26 -4.89
N SER A 279 -25.44 10.66 -3.62
CA SER A 279 -24.38 11.41 -2.95
C SER A 279 -23.78 10.53 -1.85
N VAL A 280 -22.47 10.47 -1.77
CA VAL A 280 -21.71 9.64 -0.83
C VAL A 280 -20.88 10.52 0.08
N LEU A 281 -20.93 10.25 1.38
CA LEU A 281 -20.24 10.98 2.44
C LEU A 281 -19.47 10.00 3.33
N PHE A 282 -18.22 10.28 3.69
CA PHE A 282 -17.50 9.49 4.69
C PHE A 282 -16.35 10.27 5.33
N LEU A 283 -15.87 9.75 6.46
CA LEU A 283 -14.58 10.13 7.00
C LEU A 283 -13.51 9.20 6.43
N TYR A 284 -12.35 9.76 6.10
CA TYR A 284 -11.19 9.02 5.61
C TYR A 284 -10.03 9.25 6.58
N ASP A 285 -9.47 8.18 7.12
CA ASP A 285 -8.28 8.21 7.96
C ASP A 285 -7.07 7.81 7.13
N GLY A 286 -6.30 8.83 6.72
CA GLY A 286 -5.13 8.70 5.87
C GLY A 286 -3.83 9.11 6.57
N PRO A 287 -2.67 8.97 5.90
CA PRO A 287 -1.36 9.30 6.48
C PRO A 287 -1.17 10.78 6.84
N GLU A 288 -2.02 11.67 6.31
CA GLU A 288 -2.03 13.10 6.63
C GLU A 288 -3.20 13.49 7.57
N GLY A 289 -3.81 12.50 8.22
CA GLY A 289 -4.86 12.64 9.21
C GLY A 289 -6.28 12.59 8.64
N LEU A 290 -7.23 12.69 9.57
CA LEU A 290 -8.66 12.57 9.31
C LEU A 290 -9.18 13.64 8.35
N SER A 291 -9.95 13.19 7.36
CA SER A 291 -10.54 14.01 6.30
C SER A 291 -12.03 13.71 6.11
N LEU A 292 -12.84 14.72 5.76
CA LEU A 292 -14.19 14.52 5.22
C LEU A 292 -14.08 14.30 3.71
N VAL A 293 -14.75 13.29 3.18
CA VAL A 293 -14.83 13.05 1.73
C VAL A 293 -16.29 13.03 1.30
N VAL A 294 -16.56 13.76 0.22
CA VAL A 294 -17.87 13.82 -0.44
C VAL A 294 -17.68 13.48 -1.91
N VAL A 295 -18.47 12.53 -2.42
CA VAL A 295 -18.49 12.17 -3.84
C VAL A 295 -19.92 12.13 -4.32
N HIS A 296 -20.22 12.87 -5.39
CA HIS A 296 -21.54 12.89 -6.01
C HIS A 296 -21.55 12.13 -7.31
N GLY A 297 -22.54 11.28 -7.53
CA GLY A 297 -22.72 10.51 -8.77
C GLY A 297 -21.67 9.42 -8.99
N ARG A 298 -21.60 8.97 -10.24
CA ARG A 298 -20.74 7.86 -10.64
C ARG A 298 -20.10 8.09 -12.00
N LEU A 299 -18.77 7.92 -12.03
CA LEU A 299 -17.97 7.94 -13.24
C LEU A 299 -18.41 6.83 -14.20
N ASP A 300 -18.59 7.19 -15.48
CA ASP A 300 -19.07 6.29 -16.54
C ASP A 300 -20.41 5.59 -16.19
N GLY A 301 -21.19 6.19 -15.27
CA GLY A 301 -22.53 5.74 -14.89
C GLY A 301 -23.61 6.20 -15.88
N ASP A 302 -24.81 5.63 -15.73
CA ASP A 302 -25.97 5.95 -16.56
C ASP A 302 -26.83 7.11 -16.00
N SER A 303 -26.41 7.74 -14.88
CA SER A 303 -27.08 8.88 -14.26
C SER A 303 -26.92 10.16 -15.08
N ASP A 304 -27.96 11.00 -15.11
CA ASP A 304 -27.98 12.23 -15.92
C ASP A 304 -27.16 13.39 -15.31
N GLY A 305 -26.78 13.29 -14.04
CA GLY A 305 -26.06 14.32 -13.29
C GLY A 305 -26.78 14.70 -12.01
N GLY A 306 -26.50 15.89 -11.48
CA GLY A 306 -27.20 16.39 -10.30
C GLY A 306 -26.68 17.73 -9.80
N TYR A 307 -27.26 18.15 -8.68
CA TYR A 307 -26.92 19.38 -7.97
C TYR A 307 -27.27 19.24 -6.50
N VAL A 308 -26.37 19.74 -5.65
CA VAL A 308 -26.51 19.70 -4.20
C VAL A 308 -25.75 20.87 -3.59
N THR A 309 -26.34 21.47 -2.56
CA THR A 309 -25.67 22.44 -1.69
C THR A 309 -25.57 21.87 -0.29
N PHE A 310 -24.37 21.88 0.29
CA PHE A 310 -24.15 21.57 1.69
C PHE A 310 -23.72 22.83 2.44
N GLU A 311 -24.49 23.18 3.47
CA GLU A 311 -24.09 24.15 4.49
C GLU A 311 -23.48 23.37 5.67
N MET A 312 -22.22 23.63 5.98
CA MET A 312 -21.43 22.93 6.98
C MET A 312 -21.05 23.87 8.12
N THR A 313 -21.20 23.41 9.37
CA THR A 313 -20.77 24.16 10.56
C THR A 313 -20.01 23.23 11.50
N GLY A 314 -18.95 23.75 12.13
CA GLY A 314 -18.08 23.00 13.04
C GLY A 314 -16.81 22.45 12.40
N LEU A 315 -16.49 22.89 11.18
CA LEU A 315 -15.23 22.53 10.51
C LEU A 315 -14.04 23.18 11.25
N PRO A 316 -12.99 22.45 11.62
CA PRO A 316 -11.81 23.03 12.26
C PRO A 316 -11.20 24.17 11.43
N GLU A 317 -10.89 25.30 12.08
CA GLU A 317 -10.33 26.49 11.41
C GLU A 317 -8.99 26.21 10.70
N SER A 318 -8.22 25.24 11.20
CA SER A 318 -6.95 24.78 10.63
C SER A 318 -7.12 23.85 9.43
N GLY A 319 -8.33 23.32 9.21
CA GLY A 319 -8.62 22.43 8.11
C GLY A 319 -8.80 23.15 6.78
N GLU A 320 -8.63 22.42 5.69
CA GLU A 320 -8.71 22.95 4.33
C GLU A 320 -9.28 21.95 3.32
N TRP A 321 -9.93 22.48 2.29
CA TRP A 321 -10.31 21.72 1.11
C TRP A 321 -9.08 21.44 0.25
N VAL A 322 -8.57 20.21 0.32
CA VAL A 322 -7.40 19.72 -0.43
C VAL A 322 -7.78 19.13 -1.79
N VAL A 323 -9.05 18.71 -1.92
CA VAL A 323 -9.67 18.42 -3.21
C VAL A 323 -10.92 19.27 -3.35
N ARG A 324 -11.01 19.95 -4.49
CA ARG A 324 -12.19 20.72 -4.91
C ARG A 324 -12.42 20.39 -6.36
N ASP A 325 -13.58 19.84 -6.67
CA ASP A 325 -14.02 19.87 -8.06
C ASP A 325 -14.23 21.33 -8.50
N ASP A 326 -14.03 21.55 -9.79
CA ASP A 326 -14.14 22.86 -10.41
C ASP A 326 -13.25 24.00 -9.87
N ASP A 327 -12.15 23.70 -9.16
CA ASP A 327 -11.13 24.70 -8.78
C ASP A 327 -10.13 24.98 -9.92
N TYR A 328 -10.60 25.66 -10.97
CA TYR A 328 -9.76 26.07 -12.10
C TYR A 328 -10.30 27.30 -12.85
N ASP A 329 -9.40 28.02 -13.52
CA ASP A 329 -9.76 29.16 -14.37
C ASP A 329 -10.44 28.68 -15.68
N GLY A 330 -11.77 28.49 -15.65
CA GLY A 330 -12.54 27.98 -16.78
C GLY A 330 -14.01 28.41 -16.82
N GLN A 331 -14.61 28.38 -18.01
CA GLN A 331 -16.06 28.65 -18.18
C GLN A 331 -16.96 27.48 -17.75
N THR A 332 -16.34 26.38 -17.32
CA THR A 332 -17.00 25.17 -16.84
C THR A 332 -16.75 24.93 -15.36
N SER A 333 -16.07 25.86 -14.67
CA SER A 333 -15.96 25.87 -13.21
C SER A 333 -17.28 26.44 -12.69
N TYR A 334 -18.21 25.56 -12.34
CA TYR A 334 -19.56 25.90 -11.91
C TYR A 334 -19.74 25.87 -10.39
N ASP A 335 -18.95 25.06 -9.70
CA ASP A 335 -19.07 24.92 -8.26
C ASP A 335 -18.77 26.21 -7.51
N VAL A 336 -19.52 26.43 -6.44
CA VAL A 336 -19.38 27.60 -5.58
C VAL A 336 -18.86 27.13 -4.23
N TRP A 337 -17.69 27.63 -3.86
CA TRP A 337 -17.03 27.34 -2.59
C TRP A 337 -16.95 28.61 -1.75
N ASP A 338 -17.64 28.66 -0.61
CA ASP A 338 -17.56 29.74 0.36
C ASP A 338 -17.18 29.20 1.75
N ARG A 339 -16.28 29.90 2.45
CA ARG A 339 -15.82 29.51 3.78
C ARG A 339 -15.53 30.74 4.62
N ASP A 340 -16.07 30.77 5.83
CA ASP A 340 -15.81 31.78 6.84
C ASP A 340 -15.64 31.10 8.21
N GLY A 341 -14.41 31.09 8.73
CA GLY A 341 -14.11 30.44 10.01
C GLY A 341 -14.40 28.93 10.00
N ASP A 342 -15.29 28.50 10.90
CA ASP A 342 -15.74 27.11 11.07
C ASP A 342 -16.98 26.75 10.22
N GLU A 343 -17.48 27.69 9.43
CA GLU A 343 -18.61 27.52 8.51
C GLU A 343 -18.10 27.40 7.06
N ALA A 344 -18.74 26.55 6.27
CA ALA A 344 -18.53 26.48 4.83
C ALA A 344 -19.85 26.21 4.10
N THR A 345 -20.05 26.81 2.93
CA THR A 345 -21.12 26.46 2.01
C THR A 345 -20.49 26.01 0.70
N VAL A 346 -20.87 24.84 0.23
CA VAL A 346 -20.43 24.34 -1.07
C VAL A 346 -21.63 23.91 -1.89
N SER A 347 -21.70 24.42 -3.11
CA SER A 347 -22.75 24.12 -4.09
C SER A 347 -22.11 23.46 -5.31
N TRP A 348 -22.46 22.21 -5.56
CA TRP A 348 -21.93 21.38 -6.66
C TRP A 348 -22.95 21.22 -7.78
N THR A 349 -22.47 21.04 -9.01
CA THR A 349 -23.29 20.52 -10.11
C THR A 349 -22.49 19.79 -11.19
N TRP A 350 -22.89 18.54 -11.46
CA TRP A 350 -22.25 17.70 -12.45
C TRP A 350 -23.22 17.21 -13.52
N GLY A 351 -22.67 16.86 -14.68
CA GLY A 351 -23.40 16.28 -15.80
C GLY A 351 -23.26 14.76 -15.87
N ALA A 352 -23.98 14.18 -16.82
CA ALA A 352 -24.07 12.73 -17.01
C ALA A 352 -22.72 12.01 -17.10
N GLY A 353 -22.63 10.86 -16.43
CA GLY A 353 -21.46 9.96 -16.42
C GLY A 353 -20.21 10.54 -15.74
N ARG A 354 -20.38 11.57 -14.90
CA ARG A 354 -19.31 12.22 -14.14
C ARG A 354 -19.60 12.12 -12.65
N THR A 355 -18.57 12.39 -11.86
CA THR A 355 -18.73 12.71 -10.44
C THR A 355 -18.50 14.18 -10.17
N ASP A 356 -18.87 14.59 -8.97
CA ASP A 356 -18.52 15.85 -8.35
C ASP A 356 -18.06 15.64 -6.89
N GLY A 357 -17.72 16.70 -6.18
CA GLY A 357 -17.49 16.68 -4.73
C GLY A 357 -16.15 17.26 -4.28
N GLY A 358 -15.59 16.70 -3.21
CA GLY A 358 -14.30 17.15 -2.67
C GLY A 358 -13.87 16.46 -1.39
N ALA A 359 -12.70 16.87 -0.90
CA ALA A 359 -12.12 16.36 0.33
C ALA A 359 -11.60 17.50 1.21
N PHE A 360 -12.03 17.52 2.47
CA PHE A 360 -11.61 18.47 3.50
C PHE A 360 -10.71 17.77 4.50
N ARG A 361 -9.43 18.16 4.57
CA ARG A 361 -8.45 17.63 5.52
C ARG A 361 -8.44 18.44 6.81
N GLY A 362 -8.08 17.80 7.92
CA GLY A 362 -7.71 18.47 9.16
C GLY A 362 -8.76 18.32 10.26
N LEU A 363 -9.40 17.15 10.33
CA LEU A 363 -10.46 16.84 11.29
C LEU A 363 -9.95 16.21 12.59
N ALA A 364 -8.64 16.22 12.84
CA ALA A 364 -8.07 15.64 14.05
C ALA A 364 -8.69 16.22 15.34
N ASP A 365 -9.00 17.52 15.36
CA ASP A 365 -9.62 18.20 16.50
C ASP A 365 -11.15 18.36 16.34
N LEU A 366 -11.80 17.55 15.49
CA LEU A 366 -13.25 17.64 15.29
C LEU A 366 -14.02 17.21 16.55
N ASP A 367 -14.82 18.12 17.10
CA ASP A 367 -15.79 17.80 18.15
C ASP A 367 -17.15 17.39 17.55
N GLU A 368 -17.70 18.26 16.70
CA GLU A 368 -19.00 18.11 16.05
C GLU A 368 -18.99 18.83 14.71
N LEU A 369 -19.45 18.15 13.65
CA LEU A 369 -19.70 18.70 12.32
C LEU A 369 -21.18 18.52 12.01
N THR A 370 -21.84 19.58 11.58
CA THR A 370 -23.21 19.52 11.04
C THR A 370 -23.20 19.82 9.56
N ILE A 371 -24.05 19.11 8.80
CA ILE A 371 -24.25 19.32 7.37
C ILE A 371 -25.76 19.46 7.14
N ASP A 372 -26.22 20.66 6.78
CA ASP A 372 -27.57 20.92 6.30
C ASP A 372 -27.59 20.73 4.77
N PRO A 373 -28.28 19.70 4.25
CA PRO A 373 -28.33 19.44 2.83
C PRO A 373 -29.45 20.20 2.13
N ALA A 374 -29.19 20.60 0.89
CA ALA A 374 -30.20 21.02 -0.07
C ALA A 374 -29.96 20.29 -1.39
N PHE A 375 -30.65 19.17 -1.57
CA PHE A 375 -30.60 18.38 -2.81
C PHE A 375 -31.64 18.84 -3.83
N ASN A 376 -31.36 18.57 -5.11
CA ASN A 376 -32.31 18.75 -6.20
C ASN A 376 -32.88 20.18 -6.19
N ASP A 377 -34.19 20.37 -6.42
CA ASP A 377 -34.83 21.69 -6.54
C ASP A 377 -34.51 22.67 -5.39
N ALA A 378 -34.01 22.19 -4.24
CA ALA A 378 -33.58 23.02 -3.13
C ALA A 378 -32.14 23.56 -3.25
N ALA A 379 -31.27 22.94 -4.05
CA ALA A 379 -29.87 23.34 -4.20
C ALA A 379 -29.74 24.71 -4.87
N GLU A 380 -28.65 25.42 -4.59
CA GLU A 380 -28.40 26.76 -5.14
C GLU A 380 -28.28 26.74 -6.67
N LEU A 381 -27.60 25.72 -7.22
CA LEU A 381 -27.31 25.61 -8.66
C LEU A 381 -28.40 24.85 -9.45
N ALA A 382 -29.57 24.64 -8.85
CA ALA A 382 -30.63 23.83 -9.42
C ALA A 382 -31.07 24.29 -10.82
N GLY A 383 -30.81 23.43 -11.82
CA GLY A 383 -31.17 23.65 -13.22
C GLY A 383 -30.45 24.81 -13.90
N GLU A 384 -29.35 25.33 -13.33
CA GLU A 384 -28.57 26.40 -13.95
C GLU A 384 -27.66 25.91 -15.09
N TYR A 385 -26.95 24.80 -14.86
CA TYR A 385 -25.88 24.32 -15.74
C TYR A 385 -26.07 22.87 -16.22
N ASN A 386 -26.48 21.97 -15.32
CA ASN A 386 -26.72 20.56 -15.60
C ASN A 386 -28.16 20.15 -15.28
N GLU A 387 -28.52 18.94 -15.69
CA GLU A 387 -29.78 18.26 -15.38
C GLU A 387 -29.47 17.00 -14.58
N GLY A 388 -30.48 16.41 -13.94
CA GLY A 388 -30.35 15.20 -13.13
C GLY A 388 -31.10 15.32 -11.81
N GLU A 389 -31.16 14.20 -11.09
CA GLU A 389 -31.82 14.07 -9.80
C GLU A 389 -30.99 13.14 -8.92
N VAL A 390 -30.72 13.57 -7.69
CA VAL A 390 -30.14 12.72 -6.65
C VAL A 390 -31.29 12.03 -5.93
N GLU A 391 -31.31 10.70 -6.00
CA GLU A 391 -32.32 9.86 -5.36
C GLU A 391 -31.89 9.39 -3.98
N THR A 392 -30.58 9.23 -3.75
CA THR A 392 -30.05 8.63 -2.50
C THR A 392 -28.91 9.46 -1.93
N TRP A 393 -28.85 9.60 -0.60
CA TRP A 393 -27.66 10.10 0.10
C TRP A 393 -27.20 9.03 1.08
N VAL A 394 -25.91 8.71 1.05
CA VAL A 394 -25.35 7.56 1.78
C VAL A 394 -24.12 8.00 2.55
N ALA A 395 -24.05 7.60 3.81
CA ALA A 395 -22.83 7.66 4.60
C ALA A 395 -22.12 6.29 4.60
N LEU A 396 -20.81 6.27 4.35
CA LEU A 396 -19.98 5.07 4.40
C LEU A 396 -19.17 5.00 5.69
N SER A 397 -19.06 3.81 6.25
CA SER A 397 -18.37 3.58 7.53
C SER A 397 -17.64 2.24 7.53
N GLY A 398 -16.52 2.18 8.24
CA GLY A 398 -15.81 0.93 8.52
C GLY A 398 -14.81 0.51 7.44
N ASP A 399 -15.02 -0.66 6.85
CA ASP A 399 -14.07 -1.28 5.93
C ASP A 399 -13.98 -0.50 4.60
N ALA A 400 -12.76 -0.26 4.10
CA ALA A 400 -12.56 0.54 2.89
C ALA A 400 -12.94 -0.21 1.59
N ASP A 401 -12.87 -1.55 1.59
CA ASP A 401 -13.18 -2.40 0.43
C ASP A 401 -14.67 -2.80 0.39
N ASP A 402 -15.31 -2.95 1.56
CA ASP A 402 -16.73 -3.29 1.71
C ASP A 402 -17.39 -2.48 2.86
N PRO A 403 -17.56 -1.15 2.68
CA PRO A 403 -18.05 -0.30 3.75
C PRO A 403 -19.53 -0.53 4.06
N ASP A 404 -19.88 -0.34 5.33
CA ASP A 404 -21.27 -0.23 5.75
C ASP A 404 -21.89 1.03 5.15
N ARG A 405 -23.09 0.87 4.57
CA ARG A 405 -23.85 1.94 3.92
C ARG A 405 -25.06 2.32 4.77
N THR A 406 -25.08 3.57 5.24
CA THR A 406 -26.24 4.15 5.95
C THR A 406 -26.93 5.15 5.04
N GLU A 407 -28.17 4.88 4.65
CA GLU A 407 -28.99 5.81 3.88
C GLU A 407 -29.46 6.98 4.75
N LEU A 408 -29.36 8.19 4.21
CA LEU A 408 -29.70 9.45 4.84
C LEU A 408 -30.86 10.13 4.11
N ALA A 409 -31.72 10.80 4.87
CA ALA A 409 -32.77 11.66 4.35
C ALA A 409 -32.17 12.88 3.63
N LEU A 410 -32.66 13.16 2.42
CA LEU A 410 -32.19 14.26 1.57
C LEU A 410 -32.56 15.65 2.09
N ASP A 411 -33.53 15.76 2.99
CA ASP A 411 -34.06 17.04 3.48
C ASP A 411 -33.80 17.28 4.97
N GLU A 412 -32.92 16.49 5.59
CA GLU A 412 -32.64 16.55 7.02
C GLU A 412 -31.14 16.67 7.30
N ARG A 413 -30.79 17.55 8.26
CA ARG A 413 -29.43 17.74 8.74
C ARG A 413 -28.84 16.43 9.25
N VAL A 414 -27.60 16.15 8.87
CA VAL A 414 -26.78 15.12 9.51
C VAL A 414 -25.74 15.76 10.42
N THR A 415 -25.44 15.11 11.55
CA THR A 415 -24.39 15.50 12.49
C THR A 415 -23.38 14.37 12.59
N ILE A 416 -22.10 14.68 12.43
CA ILE A 416 -20.98 13.78 12.73
C ILE A 416 -20.36 14.30 14.03
N ARG A 417 -20.40 13.51 15.10
CA ARG A 417 -19.84 13.87 16.41
C ARG A 417 -18.78 12.88 16.82
N ARG A 418 -17.71 13.35 17.47
CA ARG A 418 -16.77 12.46 18.14
C ARG A 418 -17.42 11.83 19.38
N GLY A 419 -17.30 10.51 19.51
CA GLY A 419 -17.90 9.72 20.58
C GLY A 419 -18.99 8.76 20.07
N ALA A 420 -19.31 7.76 20.89
CA ALA A 420 -20.32 6.77 20.57
C ALA A 420 -21.75 7.34 20.63
N CYS A 421 -22.69 6.65 20.00
CA CYS A 421 -24.10 6.92 20.22
C CYS A 421 -24.46 6.77 21.70
N ASP A 422 -25.02 7.81 22.30
CA ASP A 422 -25.51 7.74 23.67
C ASP A 422 -26.58 6.64 23.77
N GLY A 423 -26.18 5.49 24.31
CA GLY A 423 -27.11 4.42 24.66
C GLY A 423 -28.14 4.98 25.63
N SER A 424 -29.40 4.94 25.24
CA SER A 424 -30.48 5.09 26.21
C SER A 424 -30.36 3.94 27.22
N ASP A 425 -29.93 4.26 28.44
CA ASP A 425 -29.96 3.38 29.62
C ASP A 425 -31.31 2.66 29.80
#